data_AF-A0A258R7U2-F1
#
_entry.id   AF-A0A258R7U2-F1
#
_cell.length_a   1.000
_cell.length_b   1.000
_cell.length_c   1.000
_cell.angle_alpha   90.00
_cell.angle_beta   90.00
_cell.angle_gamma   90.00
#
_symmetry.space_group_name_H-M   'P 1'
#
loop_
_entity.id
_entity.type
_entity.pdbx_description
1 polymer ?
#
loop_
_entity_poly.entity_id
_entity_poly.type
_entity_poly.pdbx_seq_one_letter_code
_entity_poly.pdbx_strand_id
1 'polypeptide(L)' 'MPILSMFYGIVVYMYFYDNKKHNVPHFHVEYAEHAAVIA' A
#
# COMPACT_ATOMS: atom_id res chain seq x y z
N MET A 1 -4.08 6.84 4.02
CA MET A 1 -3.53 5.48 3.90
C MET A 1 -3.77 4.74 5.20
N PRO A 2 -4.87 4.00 5.35
CA PRO A 2 -4.93 2.99 6.40
C PRO A 2 -3.80 1.96 6.20
N ILE A 3 -3.01 1.77 7.25
CA ILE A 3 -2.12 0.60 7.35
C ILE A 3 -3.00 -0.58 7.73
N LEU A 4 -2.95 -1.63 6.93
CA LEU A 4 -3.77 -2.83 7.09
C LEU A 4 -3.05 -3.89 7.92
N SER A 5 -1.74 -4.00 7.77
CA SER A 5 -0.92 -4.98 8.50
C SER A 5 0.54 -4.52 8.60
N MET A 6 1.21 -4.94 9.68
CA MET A 6 2.63 -4.70 9.91
C MET A 6 3.28 -5.94 10.54
N PHE A 7 4.26 -6.52 9.86
CA PHE A 7 4.98 -7.72 10.34
C PHE A 7 6.36 -7.83 9.71
N TYR A 8 7.36 -8.34 10.44
CA TYR A 8 8.75 -8.53 9.95
C TYR A 8 9.38 -7.29 9.26
N GLY A 9 8.96 -6.08 9.63
CA GLY A 9 9.40 -4.84 8.98
C GLY A 9 8.70 -4.52 7.65
N ILE A 10 7.70 -5.30 7.27
CA ILE A 10 6.84 -5.10 6.10
C ILE A 10 5.62 -4.28 6.54
N VAL A 11 5.33 -3.22 5.78
CA VAL A 11 4.12 -2.39 5.97
C VAL A 11 3.20 -2.58 4.77
N VAL A 12 1.97 -3.04 5.02
CA VAL A 12 0.94 -3.20 4.00
C VAL A 12 -0.12 -2.13 4.20
N TYR A 13 -0.36 -1.32 3.16
CA TYR A 13 -1.34 -0.24 3.22
C TYR A 13 -2.11 -0.11 1.91
N MET A 14 -3.23 0.61 1.98
CA MET A 14 -4.07 0.91 0.82
C MET A 14 -4.45 2.38 0.83
N TYR A 15 -4.52 3.02 -0.33
CA TYR A 15 -5.20 4.31 -0.45
C TYR A 15 -6.70 4.06 -0.63
N PHE A 16 -7.48 4.41 0.39
CA PHE A 16 -8.94 4.29 0.36
C PHE A 16 -9.62 5.45 -0.38
N TYR A 17 -8.91 6.57 -0.57
CA TYR A 17 -9.47 7.79 -1.16
C TYR A 17 -8.98 7.98 -2.60
N ASP A 18 -9.95 8.16 -3.50
CA ASP A 18 -9.78 8.45 -4.91
C ASP A 18 -9.24 9.88 -5.08
N ASN A 19 -7.93 9.98 -5.00
CA ASN A 19 -7.21 11.05 -5.65
C ASN A 19 -7.26 10.64 -7.13
N LYS A 20 -7.74 11.51 -8.03
CA LYS A 20 -7.95 11.33 -9.51
C LYS A 20 -6.84 10.62 -10.34
N LYS A 21 -5.79 10.10 -9.69
CA LYS A 21 -4.66 9.30 -10.18
C LYS A 21 -4.75 7.80 -9.83
N HIS A 22 -5.64 7.34 -8.93
CA HIS A 22 -5.76 5.92 -8.55
C HIS A 22 -7.06 5.32 -9.09
N ASN A 23 -6.96 4.65 -10.25
CA ASN A 23 -8.13 4.18 -10.98
C ASN A 23 -8.78 2.90 -10.41
N VAL A 24 -8.08 2.16 -9.54
CA VAL A 24 -8.58 0.92 -8.91
C VAL A 24 -7.98 0.72 -7.51
N PRO A 25 -8.69 0.04 -6.59
CA PRO A 25 -8.13 -0.53 -5.38
C PRO A 25 -6.82 -1.31 -5.67
N HIS A 26 -5.75 -1.01 -4.94
CA HIS A 26 -4.51 -1.79 -4.97
C HIS A 26 -3.77 -1.70 -3.64
N PHE A 27 -3.01 -2.73 -3.33
CA PHE A 27 -2.14 -2.79 -2.16
C PHE A 27 -0.78 -2.21 -2.46
N HIS A 28 -0.25 -1.48 -1.50
CA HIS A 28 1.13 -1.08 -1.43
C HIS A 28 1.82 -1.86 -0.32
N VAL A 29 3.03 -2.30 -0.61
CA VAL A 29 3.89 -3.02 0.34
C VAL A 29 5.24 -2.32 0.36
N GLU A 30 5.70 -1.98 1.57
CA GLU A 30 7.03 -1.40 1.80
C GLU A 30 7.85 -2.30 2.72
N TYR A 31 9.14 -2.46 2.39
CA TYR A 31 10.12 -3.16 3.21
C TYR A 31 11.50 -2.52 3.01
N ALA A 32 12.01 -1.84 4.04
CA ALA A 32 13.24 -1.06 3.97
C ALA A 32 13.23 -0.09 2.76
N GLU A 33 14.17 -0.21 1.82
CA GLU A 33 14.23 0.57 0.58
C GLU A 33 13.35 0.03 -0.56
N HIS A 34 12.70 -1.12 -0.36
CA HIS A 34 11.91 -1.79 -1.38
C HIS A 34 10.42 -1.44 -1.29
N ALA A 35 9.78 -1.31 -2.46
CA ALA A 35 8.35 -1.10 -2.58
C ALA A 35 7.75 -2.02 -3.67
N ALA A 36 6.52 -2.49 -3.44
CA ALA A 36 5.73 -3.26 -4.40
C ALA A 36 4.28 -2.78 -4.44
N VAL A 37 3.64 -2.94 -5.61
CA VAL A 37 2.24 -2.59 -5.85
C VAL A 37 1.51 -3.77 -6.49
N ILE A 38 0.37 -4.17 -5.90
CA ILE A 38 -0.45 -5.29 -6.38
C ILE A 38 -1.91 -4.84 -6.50
N ALA A 39 -2.52 -5.02 -7.67
CA ALA A 39 -3.95 -4.73 -7.93
C ALA A 39 -4.86 -5.90 -7.55
#